data_AF-A0A1B0B2G2-F1
#
_entry.id   AF-A0A1B0B2G2-F1
#
_cell.length_a   1.000
_cell.length_b   1.000
_cell.length_c   1.000
_cell.angle_alpha   90.00
_cell.angle_beta   90.00
_cell.angle_gamma   90.00
#
_symmetry.space_group_name_H-M   'P 1'
#
loop_
_entity.id
_entity.type
_entity.pdbx_description
1 polymer ?
#
loop_
_entity_poly.entity_id
_entity_poly.type
_entity_poly.pdbx_seq_one_letter_code
_entity_poly.pdbx_strand_id
1 'polypeptide(L)'
;MMQQRENKCSVQLRKILKETKASERLSIKSLILLALDSTESGWCEEDGDKEELAQRAVEILLVYSPKMLYLPLYMLRLATDVEWEEEEKCFETFRRETAHYYPTVLDADIKDDRKRHR
;
A
#
# COMPACT_ATOMS: atom_id res chain seq x y z
N MET A 1 17.33 17.58 -4.28
CA MET A 1 16.48 17.63 -5.49
C MET A 1 16.16 16.20 -5.88
N MET A 2 14.98 15.70 -5.54
CA MET A 2 14.56 14.35 -5.92
C MET A 2 14.23 14.35 -7.42
N GLN A 3 15.18 13.90 -8.24
CA GLN A 3 14.90 13.58 -9.63
C GLN A 3 14.13 12.27 -9.64
N GLN A 4 12.79 12.39 -9.66
CA GLN A 4 11.91 11.27 -9.93
C GLN A 4 12.21 10.79 -11.36
N ARG A 5 12.97 9.70 -11.48
CA ARG A 5 12.95 8.89 -12.70
C ARG A 5 11.58 8.26 -12.75
N GLU A 6 10.71 8.78 -13.61
CA GLU A 6 9.41 8.18 -13.85
C GLU A 6 9.60 6.84 -14.55
N ASN A 7 9.35 5.75 -13.82
CA ASN A 7 9.38 4.40 -14.37
C ASN A 7 8.26 4.25 -15.41
N LYS A 8 8.45 3.37 -16.39
CA LYS A 8 7.52 3.18 -17.53
C LYS A 8 6.09 2.75 -17.14
N CYS A 9 5.88 1.84 -16.19
CA CYS A 9 5.66 2.16 -14.79
C CYS A 9 4.44 3.09 -14.55
N SER A 10 4.80 4.18 -13.87
CA SER A 10 4.00 5.37 -13.65
C SER A 10 3.37 5.97 -14.91
N VAL A 11 3.98 5.83 -16.10
CA VAL A 11 3.45 6.44 -17.33
C VAL A 11 2.21 5.68 -17.82
N GLN A 12 2.26 4.34 -17.84
CA GLN A 12 1.15 3.51 -18.33
C GLN A 12 -0.04 3.55 -17.37
N LEU A 13 0.21 3.46 -16.05
CA LEU A 13 -0.84 3.59 -15.04
C LEU A 13 -1.49 4.98 -15.05
N ARG A 14 -0.70 6.05 -15.23
CA ARG A 14 -1.26 7.42 -15.38
C ARG A 14 -2.05 7.58 -16.66
N LYS A 15 -1.72 6.89 -17.75
CA LYS A 15 -2.50 6.90 -18.99
C LYS A 15 -3.87 6.23 -18.77
N ILE A 16 -3.90 5.06 -18.13
CA ILE A 16 -5.13 4.34 -17.76
C ILE A 16 -5.98 5.17 -16.78
N LEU A 17 -5.37 5.82 -15.79
CA LEU A 17 -6.05 6.73 -14.84
C LEU A 17 -6.54 8.04 -15.47
N LYS A 18 -5.95 8.49 -16.58
CA LYS A 18 -6.40 9.67 -17.32
C LYS A 18 -7.54 9.34 -18.30
N GLU A 19 -7.55 8.13 -18.85
CA GLU A 19 -8.57 7.64 -19.79
C GLU A 19 -9.86 7.22 -19.08
N THR A 20 -9.74 6.71 -17.84
CA THR A 20 -10.88 6.62 -16.92
C THR A 20 -11.23 8.02 -16.44
N LYS A 21 -12.45 8.51 -16.71
CA LYS A 21 -12.96 9.77 -16.15
C LYS A 21 -12.76 9.75 -14.63
N ALA A 22 -11.74 10.47 -14.15
CA ALA A 22 -11.30 10.52 -12.76
C ALA A 22 -12.29 11.28 -11.85
N SER A 23 -13.58 10.92 -11.92
CA SER A 23 -14.66 11.51 -11.14
C SER A 23 -15.51 10.48 -10.39
N GLU A 24 -15.31 9.18 -10.62
CA GLU A 24 -16.02 8.13 -9.90
C GLU A 24 -15.08 7.36 -8.98
N ARG A 25 -15.53 7.08 -7.75
CA ARG A 25 -14.78 6.25 -6.79
C ARG A 25 -14.74 4.83 -7.32
N LEU A 26 -13.57 4.40 -7.80
CA LEU A 26 -13.38 3.03 -8.22
C LEU A 26 -13.34 2.10 -7.00
N SER A 27 -13.92 0.90 -7.16
CA SER A 27 -13.81 -0.15 -6.15
C SER A 27 -12.39 -0.75 -6.14
N ILE A 28 -11.96 -1.31 -5.00
CA ILE A 28 -10.66 -2.00 -4.88
C ILE A 28 -10.56 -3.12 -5.93
N LYS A 29 -11.65 -3.87 -6.15
CA LYS A 29 -11.71 -4.92 -7.17
C LYS A 29 -11.41 -4.38 -8.57
N SER A 30 -12.05 -3.27 -8.94
CA SER A 30 -11.86 -2.63 -10.24
C SER A 30 -10.41 -2.15 -10.43
N LEU A 31 -9.80 -1.60 -9.38
CA LEU A 31 -8.39 -1.18 -9.43
C LEU A 31 -7.45 -2.38 -9.65
N ILE A 32 -7.73 -3.51 -9.01
CA ILE A 32 -6.93 -4.73 -9.15
C ILE A 32 -7.10 -5.34 -10.55
N LEU A 33 -8.32 -5.36 -11.09
CA LEU A 33 -8.56 -5.81 -12.47
C LEU A 33 -7.80 -4.93 -13.48
N LEU A 34 -7.84 -3.61 -13.31
CA LEU A 34 -7.05 -2.69 -14.14
C LEU A 34 -5.54 -2.95 -14.03
N ALA A 35 -5.05 -3.30 -12.85
CA ALA A 35 -3.66 -3.67 -12.65
C ALA A 35 -3.33 -4.99 -13.37
N LEU A 36 -4.17 -6.01 -13.24
CA LEU A 36 -4.00 -7.32 -13.91
C LEU A 36 -4.04 -7.21 -15.45
N ASP A 37 -4.80 -6.25 -15.99
CA ASP A 37 -4.83 -5.96 -17.43
C ASP A 37 -3.60 -5.17 -17.92
N SER A 38 -2.80 -4.63 -17.01
CA SER A 38 -1.55 -3.96 -17.37
C SER A 38 -0.46 -4.99 -17.69
N THR A 39 0.41 -4.67 -18.65
CA THR A 39 1.58 -5.50 -19.01
C THR A 39 2.63 -5.61 -17.89
N GLU A 40 2.46 -4.85 -16.81
CA GLU A 40 3.40 -4.76 -15.69
C GLU A 40 3.01 -5.68 -14.54
N SER A 41 1.79 -6.21 -14.54
CA SER A 41 1.35 -7.20 -13.54
C SER A 41 2.14 -8.49 -13.62
N GLY A 42 2.70 -8.80 -14.79
CA GLY A 42 3.31 -10.10 -15.06
C GLY A 42 2.31 -11.25 -15.12
N TRP A 43 1.00 -10.97 -15.12
CA TRP A 43 -0.05 -11.99 -15.18
C TRP A 43 -0.01 -12.77 -16.49
N CYS A 44 -0.24 -14.07 -16.41
CA CYS A 44 -0.37 -15.00 -17.52
C CYS A 44 -1.56 -15.95 -17.31
N GLU A 45 -1.95 -16.69 -18.35
CA GLU A 45 -3.09 -17.62 -18.28
C GLU A 45 -2.91 -18.73 -17.22
N GLU A 46 -1.66 -19.04 -16.84
CA GLU A 46 -1.35 -20.00 -15.78
C GLU A 46 -1.72 -19.50 -14.38
N ASP A 47 -1.79 -18.17 -14.18
CA ASP A 47 -2.18 -17.57 -12.89
C ASP A 47 -3.69 -17.70 -12.61
N GLY A 48 -4.48 -18.10 -13.62
CA GLY A 48 -5.91 -18.33 -13.50
C GLY A 48 -6.77 -17.08 -13.73
N ASP A 49 -8.05 -17.19 -13.36
CA ASP A 49 -9.08 -16.20 -13.64
C ASP A 49 -8.83 -14.87 -12.92
N LYS A 50 -8.83 -13.77 -13.67
CA LYS A 50 -8.54 -12.42 -13.15
C LYS A 50 -9.59 -11.97 -12.15
N GLU A 51 -10.86 -12.31 -12.37
CA GLU A 51 -11.96 -11.96 -11.48
C GLU A 51 -11.84 -12.68 -10.13
N GLU A 52 -11.45 -13.95 -10.13
CA GLU A 52 -11.16 -14.71 -8.90
C GLU A 52 -9.94 -14.12 -8.17
N LEU A 53 -8.84 -13.85 -8.88
CA LEU A 53 -7.65 -13.24 -8.30
C LEU A 53 -7.95 -11.88 -7.68
N ALA A 54 -8.68 -11.03 -8.39
CA ALA A 54 -9.10 -9.73 -7.89
C ALA A 54 -10.01 -9.86 -6.68
N GLN A 55 -10.93 -10.83 -6.67
CA GLN A 55 -11.81 -11.09 -5.52
C GLN A 55 -11.01 -11.52 -4.28
N ARG A 56 -10.09 -12.47 -4.44
CA ARG A 56 -9.22 -12.94 -3.35
C ARG A 56 -8.33 -11.83 -2.80
N ALA A 57 -7.77 -11.01 -3.67
CA ALA A 57 -6.95 -9.87 -3.27
C ALA A 57 -7.76 -8.84 -2.47
N VAL A 58 -9.02 -8.58 -2.85
CA VAL A 58 -9.92 -7.72 -2.07
C VAL A 58 -10.15 -8.29 -0.67
N GLU A 59 -10.42 -9.58 -0.54
CA GLU A 59 -10.66 -10.22 0.76
C GLU A 59 -9.45 -10.08 1.69
N ILE A 60 -8.25 -10.33 1.18
CA ILE A 60 -7.00 -10.14 1.92
C ILE A 60 -6.84 -8.67 2.33
N LEU A 61 -6.96 -7.73 1.38
CA LEU A 61 -6.75 -6.31 1.66
C LEU A 61 -7.75 -5.75 2.67
N LEU A 62 -9.00 -6.23 2.66
CA LEU A 62 -10.00 -5.82 3.65
C LEU A 62 -9.68 -6.36 5.05
N VAL A 63 -9.18 -7.59 5.15
CA VAL A 63 -8.80 -8.20 6.44
C VAL A 63 -7.56 -7.54 7.04
N TYR A 64 -6.58 -7.20 6.21
CA TYR A 64 -5.31 -6.63 6.66
C TYR A 64 -5.25 -5.10 6.54
N SER A 65 -6.37 -4.44 6.24
CA SER A 65 -6.42 -2.98 6.18
C SER A 65 -6.23 -2.40 7.59
N PRO A 66 -5.22 -1.54 7.81
CA PRO A 66 -5.03 -0.88 9.09
C PRO A 66 -6.19 0.07 9.41
N LYS A 67 -6.38 0.36 10.70
CA LYS A 67 -7.37 1.37 11.13
C LYS A 67 -6.92 2.76 10.68
N MET A 68 -7.82 3.47 10.00
CA MET A 68 -7.60 4.85 9.54
C MET A 68 -7.31 5.84 10.68
N LEU A 69 -7.72 5.52 11.92
CA LEU A 69 -7.49 6.35 13.10
C LEU A 69 -6.00 6.71 13.29
N TYR A 70 -5.10 5.78 12.99
CA TYR A 70 -3.66 5.99 13.17
C TYR A 70 -2.95 6.50 11.91
N LEU A 71 -3.68 6.74 10.82
CA LEU A 71 -3.10 7.22 9.56
C LEU A 71 -2.36 8.56 9.72
N PRO A 72 -2.90 9.58 10.42
CA PRO A 72 -2.18 10.85 10.58
C PRO A 72 -0.84 10.68 11.31
N LEU A 73 -0.79 9.78 12.31
CA LEU A 73 0.43 9.49 13.04
C LEU A 73 1.43 8.71 12.18
N TYR A 74 0.97 7.72 11.42
CA TYR A 74 1.80 7.00 10.47
C TYR A 74 2.42 7.93 9.44
N MET A 75 1.64 8.85 8.87
CA MET A 75 2.14 9.86 7.92
C MET A 75 3.23 10.76 8.54
N LEU A 76 3.06 11.17 9.79
CA LEU A 76 4.09 11.94 10.49
C LEU A 76 5.38 11.14 10.64
N ARG A 77 5.30 9.89 11.11
CA ARG A 77 6.47 9.02 11.31
C ARG A 77 7.20 8.68 10.02
N LEU A 78 6.47 8.47 8.91
CA LEU A 78 7.11 8.33 7.60
C LEU A 78 7.95 9.55 7.22
N ALA A 79 7.50 10.75 7.59
CA ALA A 79 8.20 11.99 7.28
C ALA A 79 9.39 12.28 8.22
N THR A 80 9.34 11.81 9.47
CA THR A 80 10.33 12.17 10.50
C THR A 80 11.29 11.05 10.89
N ASP A 81 10.86 9.80 10.81
CA ASP A 81 11.54 8.64 11.44
C ASP A 81 12.06 7.62 10.41
N VAL A 82 11.98 7.96 9.11
CA VAL A 82 12.48 7.13 8.00
C VAL A 82 13.69 7.79 7.36
N GLU A 83 14.79 7.04 7.27
CA GLU A 83 16.04 7.47 6.66
C GLU A 83 16.02 7.23 5.14
N TRP A 84 15.57 8.23 4.38
CA TRP A 84 15.34 8.10 2.93
C TRP A 84 16.59 8.08 2.03
N GLU A 85 17.76 8.44 2.55
CA GLU A 85 18.97 8.65 1.73
C GLU A 85 19.80 7.37 1.49
N GLU A 86 19.78 6.41 2.43
CA GLU A 86 20.55 5.17 2.35
C GLU A 86 19.61 3.97 2.22
N GLU A 87 19.73 3.18 1.13
CA GLU A 87 18.79 2.10 0.78
C GLU A 87 18.51 1.12 1.92
N GLU A 88 19.56 0.57 2.55
CA GLU A 88 19.44 -0.42 3.62
C GLU A 88 18.71 0.17 4.84
N LYS A 89 19.09 1.39 5.25
CA LYS A 89 18.46 2.10 6.37
C LYS A 89 17.03 2.54 6.05
N CYS A 90 16.77 2.95 4.81
CA CYS A 90 15.44 3.30 4.33
C CYS A 90 14.51 2.10 4.48
N PHE A 91 14.89 0.94 3.96
CA PHE A 91 14.06 -0.26 4.09
C PHE A 91 13.90 -0.70 5.54
N GLU A 92 14.94 -0.60 6.36
CA GLU A 92 14.87 -0.97 7.78
C GLU A 92 13.92 -0.07 8.57
N THR A 93 14.01 1.25 8.40
CA THR A 93 13.21 2.23 9.15
C THR A 93 11.78 2.32 8.61
N PHE A 94 11.60 2.29 7.28
CA PHE A 94 10.28 2.27 6.66
C PHE A 94 9.47 1.04 7.05
N ARG A 95 10.06 -0.17 6.97
CA ARG A 95 9.34 -1.40 7.35
C ARG A 95 8.97 -1.40 8.82
N ARG A 96 9.79 -0.81 9.70
CA ARG A 96 9.52 -0.68 11.13
C ARG A 96 8.28 0.19 11.38
N GLU A 97 8.22 1.37 10.77
CA GLU A 97 7.06 2.26 10.94
C GLU A 97 5.78 1.68 10.31
N THR A 98 5.92 1.02 9.15
CA THR A 98 4.81 0.29 8.52
C THR A 98 4.32 -0.86 9.42
N ALA A 99 5.25 -1.62 10.01
CA ALA A 99 4.95 -2.69 10.96
C ALA A 99 4.42 -2.17 12.30
N HIS A 100 4.52 -0.88 12.61
CA HIS A 100 3.81 -0.28 13.75
C HIS A 100 2.40 0.16 13.38
N TYR A 101 2.17 0.54 12.13
CA TYR A 101 0.87 0.98 11.64
C TYR A 101 -0.10 -0.20 11.40
N TYR A 102 0.39 -1.29 10.79
CA TYR A 102 -0.43 -2.42 10.37
C TYR A 102 -1.00 -3.33 11.50
N PRO A 103 -0.29 -3.67 12.59
CA PRO A 103 -0.73 -4.71 13.52
C PRO A 103 -1.78 -4.26 14.56
N THR A 104 -2.61 -3.27 14.29
CA THR A 104 -3.76 -2.97 15.16
C THR A 104 -4.93 -3.91 14.90
N VAL A 105 -4.68 -5.20 15.14
CA VAL A 105 -5.73 -6.22 15.20
C VAL A 105 -6.49 -6.03 16.52
N LEU A 106 -7.75 -5.57 16.41
CA LEU A 106 -8.83 -5.70 17.38
C LEU A 106 -8.49 -5.39 18.87
N ASP A 107 -8.44 -4.12 19.27
CA ASP A 107 -8.79 -3.56 20.61
C ASP A 107 -8.52 -4.34 21.92
N ALA A 108 -7.66 -5.36 21.93
CA ALA A 108 -7.46 -6.25 23.07
C ALA A 108 -6.19 -5.93 23.88
N ASP A 109 -5.23 -5.19 23.31
CA ASP A 109 -3.89 -5.05 23.92
C ASP A 109 -3.54 -3.62 24.42
N ILE A 110 -4.51 -2.72 24.60
CA ILE A 110 -4.30 -1.41 25.27
C ILE A 110 -4.06 -1.57 26.80
N LYS A 111 -3.41 -2.66 27.24
CA LYS A 111 -3.03 -2.87 28.65
C LYS A 111 -1.54 -2.68 28.95
N ASP A 112 -0.65 -2.43 27.99
CA ASP A 112 0.79 -2.32 28.31
C ASP A 112 1.55 -1.13 27.69
N ASP A 113 0.90 0.03 27.51
CA ASP A 113 1.59 1.24 27.02
C ASP A 113 2.27 2.07 28.13
N ARG A 114 2.52 1.47 29.32
CA ARG A 114 3.24 2.14 30.42
C ARG A 114 4.75 1.92 30.43
N LYS A 115 5.32 1.17 29.48
CA LYS A 115 6.75 0.77 29.55
C LYS A 115 7.65 1.21 28.40
N ARG A 116 7.16 1.88 27.36
CA ARG A 116 8.02 2.30 26.22
C ARG A 116 8.78 3.61 26.40
N HIS A 117 8.69 4.27 27.55
CA HIS A 117 9.53 5.43 27.88
C HIS A 117 10.69 4.98 28.78
N ARG A 118 11.69 4.31 28.20
CA ARG A 118 13.05 4.30 28.73
C ARG A 118 14.03 4.11 27.59
#